data_AF-A0A800A5N3-F1
#
_entry.id   AF-A0A800A5N3-F1
#
_cell.length_a   1.000
_cell.length_b   1.000
_cell.length_c   1.000
_cell.angle_alpha   90.00
_cell.angle_beta   90.00
_cell.angle_gamma   90.00
#
_symmetry.space_group_name_H-M   'P 1'
#
loop_
_entity.id
_entity.type
_entity.pdbx_description
1 polymer ?
#
loop_
_entity_poly.entity_id
_entity_poly.type
_entity_poly.pdbx_seq_one_letter_code
_entity_poly.pdbx_strand_id
1 'polypeptide(L)'
;MFATESGGVRRNSLKDFVNVKANGKIAMKLADGDKLVRVRTCTEDDDILLSAHGGKCIRFPVTGVRVFVGRDSKGVRGIKLAKGDEVIAMSVLRHVKVGVEERDEYLAAVNAARRLKGGDYTKRAEDKARDEELAAKLNEEKFVRMAEEEEYLLTIAADGLGKRSSAYEYRIAGRGGQGIANIDLARGKKKTHVAAAFTVLDSDQIVMVSDSGQIIRCSIDKISIVGRSSRGVSIFNTADGEQVVSVSRLRDVNGDDEEGDEAEEVENGGPEAEAAPQGNEEGEEEPPEVDGAGEAEGDKAGGGEEETP
;
A
#
# COMPACT_ATOMS: atom_id res chain seq x y z
N MET A 1 8.43 16.30 -9.42
CA MET A 1 9.20 15.65 -8.35
C MET A 1 9.47 14.19 -8.70
N PHE A 2 10.69 13.73 -8.49
CA PHE A 2 11.11 12.32 -8.56
C PHE A 2 11.38 11.83 -7.13
N ALA A 3 11.06 10.57 -6.84
CA ALA A 3 11.40 9.89 -5.59
C ALA A 3 12.01 8.50 -5.87
N THR A 4 13.03 8.14 -5.10
CA THR A 4 13.76 6.87 -5.24
C THR A 4 13.55 5.94 -4.04
N GLU A 5 13.81 4.65 -4.26
CA GLU A 5 13.66 3.55 -3.29
C GLU A 5 14.50 3.80 -2.04
N SER A 6 15.74 4.30 -2.22
CA SER A 6 16.64 4.68 -1.12
C SER A 6 16.23 5.93 -0.33
N GLY A 7 15.10 6.56 -0.67
CA GLY A 7 14.58 7.75 -0.02
C GLY A 7 15.15 9.06 -0.55
N GLY A 8 15.73 9.06 -1.76
CA GLY A 8 16.14 10.27 -2.48
C GLY A 8 14.97 10.97 -3.16
N VAL A 9 15.07 12.30 -3.33
CA VAL A 9 14.14 13.12 -4.11
C VAL A 9 14.85 14.12 -5.00
N ARG A 10 14.22 14.45 -6.12
CA ARG A 10 14.75 15.43 -7.08
C ARG A 10 13.61 16.26 -7.70
N ARG A 11 13.78 17.58 -7.73
CA ARG A 11 12.86 18.50 -8.40
C ARG A 11 13.50 19.01 -9.70
N ASN A 12 12.80 18.85 -10.81
CA ASN A 12 13.17 19.37 -12.13
C ASN A 12 12.02 20.21 -12.68
N SER A 13 12.36 21.13 -13.58
CA SER A 13 11.35 21.82 -14.37
C SER A 13 10.73 20.84 -15.36
N LEU A 14 9.41 20.91 -15.53
CA LEU A 14 8.73 20.10 -16.56
C LEU A 14 9.23 20.45 -17.98
N LYS A 15 9.70 21.70 -18.17
CA LYS A 15 10.30 22.16 -19.42
C LYS A 15 11.51 21.32 -19.86
N ASP A 16 12.21 20.69 -18.92
CA ASP A 16 13.33 19.79 -19.22
C ASP A 16 12.88 18.54 -20.04
N PHE A 17 11.58 18.25 -20.06
CA PHE A 17 10.99 17.04 -20.63
C PHE A 17 10.01 17.28 -21.79
N VAL A 18 9.96 18.50 -22.36
CA VAL A 18 9.06 18.81 -23.48
C VAL A 18 9.44 18.05 -24.76
N ASN A 19 10.74 17.90 -25.03
CA ASN A 19 11.24 17.16 -26.18
C ASN A 19 11.91 15.85 -25.74
N VAL A 20 11.19 14.74 -25.93
CA VAL A 20 11.64 13.35 -25.66
C VAL A 20 11.55 12.57 -26.96
N LYS A 21 12.69 12.04 -27.41
CA LYS A 21 12.77 11.21 -28.61
C LYS A 21 12.28 9.78 -28.31
N ALA A 22 12.01 9.00 -29.35
CA ALA A 22 11.54 7.61 -29.23
C ALA A 22 12.49 6.69 -28.44
N ASN A 23 13.81 6.94 -28.50
CA ASN A 23 14.81 6.21 -27.70
C ASN A 23 14.92 6.68 -26.24
N GLY A 24 14.01 7.55 -25.80
CA GLY A 24 13.94 8.04 -24.43
C GLY A 24 14.93 9.15 -24.10
N LYS A 25 14.85 9.61 -22.86
CA LYS A 25 15.67 10.70 -22.32
C LYS A 25 15.97 10.40 -20.86
N ILE A 26 17.25 10.31 -20.49
CA ILE A 26 17.67 10.13 -19.09
C ILE A 26 17.10 11.29 -18.27
N ALA A 27 16.27 10.99 -17.26
CA ALA A 27 15.63 12.01 -16.43
C ALA A 27 16.50 12.41 -15.22
N MET A 28 17.20 11.45 -14.63
CA MET A 28 18.17 11.66 -13.55
C MET A 28 19.18 10.52 -13.53
N LYS A 29 20.34 10.74 -12.90
CA LYS A 29 21.22 9.63 -12.48
C LYS A 29 20.69 9.02 -11.19
N LEU A 30 20.83 7.71 -11.06
CA LEU A 30 20.53 6.97 -9.83
C LEU A 30 21.85 6.62 -9.13
N ALA A 31 21.78 6.35 -7.83
CA ALA A 31 22.86 5.66 -7.14
C ALA A 31 22.85 4.18 -7.53
N ASP A 32 23.98 3.51 -7.37
CA ASP A 32 24.11 2.09 -7.72
C ASP A 32 23.14 1.27 -6.86
N GLY A 33 22.32 0.45 -7.51
CA GLY A 33 21.26 -0.34 -6.86
C GLY A 33 20.00 0.43 -6.48
N ASP A 34 19.96 1.76 -6.63
CA ASP A 34 18.76 2.56 -6.35
C ASP A 34 17.81 2.58 -7.56
N LYS A 35 16.51 2.72 -7.28
CA LYS A 35 15.45 2.67 -8.29
C LYS A 35 14.51 3.85 -8.15
N LEU A 36 13.90 4.23 -9.26
CA LEU A 36 12.86 5.25 -9.26
C LEU A 36 11.53 4.61 -8.82
N VAL A 37 10.94 5.12 -7.74
CA VAL A 37 9.67 4.63 -7.20
C VAL A 37 8.50 5.37 -7.83
N ARG A 38 8.60 6.71 -7.88
CA ARG A 38 7.51 7.54 -8.39
C ARG A 38 7.98 8.87 -8.94
N VAL A 39 7.21 9.38 -9.90
CA VAL A 39 7.31 10.73 -10.44
C VAL A 39 5.91 11.34 -10.40
N ARG A 40 5.83 12.58 -9.92
CA ARG A 40 4.59 13.38 -9.92
C ARG A 40 4.90 14.81 -10.32
N THR A 41 3.99 15.44 -11.04
CA THR A 41 3.97 16.89 -11.21
C THR A 41 3.59 17.54 -9.88
N CYS A 42 4.14 18.72 -9.63
CA CYS A 42 3.87 19.50 -8.42
C CYS A 42 4.20 20.97 -8.70
N THR A 43 3.56 21.85 -7.96
CA THR A 43 3.81 23.30 -7.91
C THR A 43 4.63 23.64 -6.67
N GLU A 44 4.89 24.93 -6.45
CA GLU A 44 5.58 25.38 -5.23
C GLU A 44 4.66 25.42 -4.00
N ASP A 45 3.35 25.38 -4.23
CA ASP A 45 2.28 25.38 -3.22
C ASP A 45 1.87 23.95 -2.80
N ASP A 46 2.72 22.97 -3.10
CA ASP A 46 2.52 21.58 -2.73
C ASP A 46 3.54 21.12 -1.67
N ASP A 47 3.15 20.08 -0.94
CA ASP A 47 4.01 19.25 -0.12
C ASP A 47 4.24 17.88 -0.78
N ILE A 48 5.38 17.28 -0.46
CA ILE A 48 5.68 15.89 -0.77
C ILE A 48 5.50 15.06 0.50
N LEU A 49 4.72 13.98 0.40
CA LEU A 49 4.66 12.93 1.40
C LEU A 49 5.33 11.67 0.84
N LEU A 50 6.42 11.23 1.48
CA LEU A 50 7.04 9.93 1.20
C LEU A 50 6.56 8.92 2.23
N SER A 51 6.16 7.73 1.77
CA SER A 51 5.76 6.61 2.61
C SER A 51 6.74 5.45 2.42
N ALA A 52 7.21 4.90 3.54
CA ALA A 52 8.15 3.79 3.58
C ALA A 52 7.45 2.45 3.78
N HIS A 53 8.07 1.39 3.28
CA HIS A 53 7.64 0.00 3.41
C HIS A 53 7.37 -0.38 4.88
N GLY A 54 8.26 0.05 5.79
CA GLY A 54 8.18 -0.18 7.24
C GLY A 54 7.17 0.68 7.99
N GLY A 55 6.28 1.39 7.30
CA GLY A 55 5.16 2.11 7.92
C GLY A 55 5.50 3.49 8.47
N LYS A 56 6.66 4.06 8.15
CA LYS A 56 6.97 5.47 8.41
C LYS A 56 6.63 6.35 7.22
N CYS A 57 6.43 7.63 7.45
CA CYS A 57 6.28 8.64 6.40
C CYS A 57 6.90 9.97 6.78
N ILE A 58 7.23 10.81 5.79
CA ILE A 58 7.63 12.21 6.02
C ILE A 58 6.92 13.13 5.04
N ARG A 59 6.43 14.27 5.55
CA ARG A 59 5.85 15.36 4.75
C ARG A 59 6.79 16.57 4.79
N PHE A 60 7.10 17.15 3.65
CA PHE A 60 7.88 18.40 3.57
C PHE A 60 7.47 19.23 2.34
N PRO A 61 7.63 20.56 2.36
CA PRO A 61 7.27 21.41 1.22
C PRO A 61 8.12 21.12 0.00
N VAL A 62 7.52 21.18 -1.19
CA VAL A 62 8.23 21.02 -2.47
C VAL A 62 9.42 21.98 -2.58
N THR A 63 9.26 23.20 -2.07
CA THR A 63 10.30 24.23 -2.00
C THR A 63 11.50 23.85 -1.14
N GLY A 64 11.36 22.88 -0.22
CA GLY A 64 12.47 22.26 0.53
C GLY A 64 13.43 21.44 -0.34
N VAL A 65 13.13 21.27 -1.63
CA VAL A 65 14.01 20.70 -2.65
C VAL A 65 14.26 21.77 -3.70
N ARG A 66 15.52 22.16 -3.93
CA ARG A 66 15.85 23.10 -5.02
C ARG A 66 15.49 22.52 -6.39
N VAL A 67 15.17 23.36 -7.37
CA VAL A 67 15.09 22.93 -8.77
C VAL A 67 16.52 22.62 -9.24
N PHE A 68 16.73 21.42 -9.77
CA PHE A 68 18.02 21.04 -10.33
C PHE A 68 18.09 21.42 -11.79
N VAL A 69 19.19 22.08 -12.16
CA VAL A 69 19.56 22.28 -13.56
C VAL A 69 20.18 21.00 -14.11
N GLY A 70 19.81 20.62 -15.33
CA GLY A 70 20.31 19.42 -15.98
C GLY A 70 19.81 18.12 -15.35
N ARG A 71 20.49 17.02 -15.69
CA ARG A 71 20.01 15.64 -15.42
C ARG A 71 21.08 14.74 -14.77
N ASP A 72 22.26 15.29 -14.52
CA ASP A 72 23.43 14.53 -14.03
C ASP A 72 23.47 14.30 -12.52
N SER A 73 22.59 14.93 -11.75
CA SER A 73 22.61 14.82 -10.30
C SER A 73 21.63 13.74 -9.80
N LYS A 74 22.04 13.07 -8.71
CA LYS A 74 21.26 12.02 -8.03
C LYS A 74 20.10 12.55 -7.16
N GLY A 75 20.00 13.87 -6.99
CA GLY A 75 19.01 14.50 -6.10
C GLY A 75 19.56 14.75 -4.68
N VAL A 76 18.65 14.85 -3.71
CA VAL A 76 18.92 15.06 -2.27
C VAL A 76 18.05 14.12 -1.43
N ARG A 77 18.45 13.83 -0.20
CA ARG A 77 17.68 12.93 0.69
C ARG A 77 16.28 13.45 1.01
N GLY A 78 15.21 12.75 0.65
CA GLY A 78 13.85 13.07 1.05
C GLY A 78 13.52 12.62 2.48
N ILE A 79 13.86 11.37 2.82
CA ILE A 79 13.61 10.73 4.11
C ILE A 79 14.86 9.99 4.59
N LYS A 80 15.09 9.92 5.90
CA LYS A 80 16.09 9.02 6.50
C LYS A 80 15.41 7.72 6.90
N LEU A 81 15.64 6.67 6.11
CA LEU A 81 15.09 5.33 6.32
C LEU A 81 15.82 4.57 7.44
N ALA A 82 15.14 3.59 8.02
CA ALA A 82 15.77 2.59 8.87
C ALA A 82 16.60 1.62 8.01
N LYS A 83 17.46 0.82 8.64
CA LYS A 83 18.25 -0.20 7.93
C LYS A 83 17.31 -1.23 7.29
N GLY A 84 17.43 -1.42 5.98
CA GLY A 84 16.61 -2.36 5.20
C GLY A 84 15.19 -1.89 4.91
N ASP A 85 14.88 -0.63 5.19
CA ASP A 85 13.59 -0.01 4.81
C ASP A 85 13.76 0.77 3.50
N GLU A 86 12.67 0.98 2.80
CA GLU A 86 12.64 1.60 1.47
C GLU A 86 11.39 2.46 1.28
N VAL A 87 11.45 3.44 0.39
CA VAL A 87 10.27 4.20 -0.02
C VAL A 87 9.46 3.39 -1.02
N ILE A 88 8.16 3.23 -0.74
CA ILE A 88 7.22 2.52 -1.62
C ILE A 88 6.25 3.46 -2.33
N ALA A 89 6.07 4.68 -1.80
CA ALA A 89 5.18 5.66 -2.41
C ALA A 89 5.60 7.12 -2.18
N MET A 90 5.20 7.96 -3.13
CA MET A 90 5.23 9.42 -3.03
C MET A 90 3.87 9.98 -3.39
N SER A 91 3.29 10.77 -2.48
CA SER A 91 2.10 11.58 -2.72
C SER A 91 2.46 13.06 -2.77
N VAL A 92 1.70 13.81 -3.56
CA VAL A 92 1.72 15.28 -3.58
C VAL A 92 0.46 15.73 -2.87
N LEU A 93 0.60 16.57 -1.86
CA LEU A 93 -0.49 17.10 -1.04
C LEU A 93 -0.51 18.62 -1.19
N ARG A 94 -1.68 19.24 -1.11
CA ARG A 94 -1.79 20.69 -1.03
C ARG A 94 -1.04 21.19 0.20
N HIS A 95 -0.21 22.21 0.04
CA HIS A 95 0.41 22.87 1.17
C HIS A 95 -0.64 23.64 1.96
N VAL A 96 -0.83 23.29 3.23
CA VAL A 96 -1.77 23.99 4.10
C VAL A 96 -1.02 24.54 5.32
N LYS A 97 -1.00 25.87 5.43
CA LYS A 97 -0.41 26.59 6.58
C LYS A 97 -1.47 26.79 7.66
N VAL A 98 -1.73 25.73 8.41
CA VAL A 98 -2.63 25.76 9.57
C VAL A 98 -1.80 25.61 10.84
N GLY A 99 -2.12 26.40 11.86
CA GLY A 99 -1.49 26.33 13.18
C GLY A 99 -1.65 24.95 13.81
N VAL A 100 -0.71 24.56 14.68
CA VAL A 100 -0.79 23.25 15.36
C VAL A 100 -2.10 23.11 16.13
N GLU A 101 -2.46 24.14 16.89
CA GLU A 101 -3.68 24.21 17.69
C GLU A 101 -4.94 24.16 16.81
N GLU A 102 -5.04 25.05 15.81
CA GLU A 102 -6.18 25.09 14.88
C GLU A 102 -6.41 23.74 14.17
N ARG A 103 -5.34 23.08 13.74
CA ARG A 103 -5.41 21.75 13.15
C ARG A 103 -5.93 20.72 14.15
N ASP A 104 -5.39 20.71 15.36
CA ASP A 104 -5.72 19.72 16.36
C ASP A 104 -7.19 19.90 16.84
N GLU A 105 -7.66 21.14 16.94
CA GLU A 105 -9.07 21.47 17.17
C GLU A 105 -9.97 20.99 16.02
N TYR A 106 -9.60 21.25 14.77
CA TYR A 106 -10.34 20.77 13.60
C TYR A 106 -10.46 19.24 13.61
N LEU A 107 -9.34 18.53 13.78
CA LEU A 107 -9.34 17.07 13.84
C LEU A 107 -10.17 16.53 15.01
N ALA A 108 -10.16 17.20 16.17
CA ALA A 108 -11.00 16.84 17.30
C ALA A 108 -12.49 16.99 16.97
N ALA A 109 -12.88 18.12 16.36
CA ALA A 109 -14.24 18.41 15.92
C ALA A 109 -14.75 17.40 14.88
N VAL A 110 -13.93 17.11 13.85
CA VAL A 110 -14.26 16.12 12.82
C VAL A 110 -14.42 14.72 13.43
N ASN A 111 -13.51 14.31 14.31
CA ASN A 111 -13.59 13.00 14.95
C ASN A 111 -14.81 12.90 15.89
N ALA A 112 -15.19 13.98 16.57
CA ALA A 112 -16.42 14.04 17.36
C ALA A 112 -17.65 13.87 16.47
N ALA A 113 -17.73 14.60 15.35
CA ALA A 113 -18.82 14.47 14.38
C ALA A 113 -18.94 13.04 13.82
N ARG A 114 -17.82 12.36 13.54
CA ARG A 114 -17.81 10.95 13.12
C ARG A 114 -18.34 10.01 14.21
N ARG A 115 -17.94 10.22 15.47
CA ARG A 115 -18.44 9.41 16.60
C ARG A 115 -19.94 9.61 16.82
N LEU A 116 -20.47 10.83 16.67
CA LEU A 116 -21.90 11.09 16.81
C LEU A 116 -22.76 10.35 15.78
N LYS A 117 -22.25 10.11 14.56
CA LYS A 117 -22.98 9.40 13.50
C LYS A 117 -23.11 7.89 13.74
N GLY A 118 -22.17 7.26 14.45
CA GLY A 118 -22.11 5.79 14.56
C GLY A 118 -21.76 5.24 15.94
N GLY A 119 -21.62 6.09 16.95
CA GLY A 119 -21.24 5.71 18.31
C GLY A 119 -22.43 5.37 19.20
N ASP A 120 -22.27 4.38 20.07
CA ASP A 120 -23.28 4.03 21.07
C ASP A 120 -23.17 4.92 22.34
N TYR A 121 -24.10 5.84 22.53
CA TYR A 121 -24.11 6.73 23.69
C TYR A 121 -25.11 6.33 24.78
N THR A 122 -25.71 5.14 24.74
CA THR A 122 -26.80 4.71 25.64
C THR A 122 -26.52 4.92 27.13
N LYS A 123 -25.26 4.89 27.57
CA LYS A 123 -24.85 5.14 28.97
C LYS A 123 -23.76 6.22 29.10
N ARG A 124 -23.65 7.11 28.12
CA ARG A 124 -22.54 8.06 27.98
C ARG A 124 -23.02 9.47 27.61
N ALA A 125 -23.98 9.99 28.36
CA ALA A 125 -24.60 11.29 28.08
C ALA A 125 -23.59 12.46 28.11
N GLU A 126 -22.66 12.45 29.07
CA GLU A 126 -21.60 13.46 29.16
C GLU A 126 -20.64 13.42 27.95
N ASP A 127 -20.25 12.21 27.52
CA ASP A 127 -19.43 12.05 26.31
C ASP A 127 -20.17 12.55 25.06
N LYS A 128 -21.49 12.30 24.99
CA LYS A 128 -22.33 12.78 23.89
C LYS A 128 -22.35 14.31 23.84
N ALA A 129 -22.60 14.96 24.97
CA ALA A 129 -22.63 16.42 25.06
C ALA A 129 -21.29 17.05 24.66
N ARG A 130 -20.17 16.47 25.11
CA ARG A 130 -18.82 16.91 24.71
C ARG A 130 -18.60 16.77 23.21
N ASP A 131 -19.01 15.65 22.61
CA ASP A 131 -18.86 15.43 21.18
C ASP A 131 -19.76 16.37 20.35
N GLU A 132 -20.98 16.68 20.84
CA GLU A 132 -21.88 17.67 20.23
C GLU A 132 -21.26 19.08 20.25
N GLU A 133 -20.68 19.50 21.38
CA GLU A 133 -19.98 20.79 21.50
C GLU A 133 -18.78 20.88 20.55
N LEU A 134 -17.95 19.84 20.49
CA LEU A 134 -16.80 19.78 19.58
C LEU A 134 -17.23 19.80 18.12
N ALA A 135 -18.25 19.01 17.75
CA ALA A 135 -18.74 18.94 16.39
C ALA A 135 -19.38 20.26 15.93
N ALA A 136 -20.02 21.01 16.83
CA ALA A 136 -20.63 22.31 16.52
C ALA A 136 -19.61 23.32 15.97
N LYS A 137 -18.34 23.23 16.37
CA LYS A 137 -17.25 24.08 15.87
C LYS A 137 -17.02 23.95 14.36
N LEU A 138 -17.43 22.84 13.73
CA LEU A 138 -17.27 22.66 12.27
C LEU A 138 -18.01 23.70 11.43
N ASN A 139 -18.98 24.40 12.03
CA ASN A 139 -19.69 25.50 11.36
C ASN A 139 -18.91 26.82 11.37
N GLU A 140 -17.79 26.91 12.08
CA GLU A 140 -16.91 28.08 12.04
C GLU A 140 -16.27 28.21 10.64
N GLU A 141 -16.23 29.42 10.09
CA GLU A 141 -15.76 29.70 8.72
C GLU A 141 -14.38 29.09 8.42
N LYS A 142 -13.45 29.14 9.40
CA LYS A 142 -12.12 28.51 9.28
C LYS A 142 -12.19 26.99 9.07
N PHE A 143 -13.10 26.30 9.75
CA PHE A 143 -13.24 24.84 9.68
C PHE A 143 -14.04 24.40 8.45
N VAL A 144 -14.99 25.22 7.99
CA VAL A 144 -15.63 25.03 6.68
C VAL A 144 -14.57 25.05 5.58
N ARG A 145 -13.71 26.08 5.55
CA ARG A 145 -12.60 26.15 4.59
C ARG A 145 -11.66 24.95 4.71
N MET A 146 -11.27 24.57 5.93
CA MET A 146 -10.41 23.39 6.12
C MET A 146 -11.05 22.10 5.61
N ALA A 147 -12.36 21.92 5.81
CA ALA A 147 -13.07 20.75 5.29
C ALA A 147 -13.10 20.72 3.76
N GLU A 148 -13.27 21.86 3.10
CA GLU A 148 -13.23 21.96 1.63
C GLU A 148 -11.85 21.65 1.04
N GLU A 149 -10.78 21.90 1.81
CA GLU A 149 -9.40 21.64 1.40
C GLU A 149 -8.84 20.30 1.92
N GLU A 150 -9.63 19.53 2.66
CA GLU A 150 -9.17 18.31 3.30
C GLU A 150 -8.92 17.20 2.27
N GLU A 151 -7.67 16.77 2.18
CA GLU A 151 -7.29 15.60 1.40
C GLU A 151 -7.17 14.36 2.29
N TYR A 152 -7.38 13.18 1.72
CA TYR A 152 -7.23 11.91 2.42
C TYR A 152 -6.13 11.05 1.81
N LEU A 153 -5.31 10.45 2.67
CA LEU A 153 -4.34 9.43 2.28
C LEU A 153 -4.91 8.04 2.57
N LEU A 154 -5.03 7.22 1.53
CA LEU A 154 -5.22 5.78 1.67
C LEU A 154 -3.87 5.13 1.96
N THR A 155 -3.82 4.25 2.97
CA THR A 155 -2.69 3.35 3.21
C THR A 155 -3.22 1.93 3.38
N ILE A 156 -2.64 0.98 2.65
CA ILE A 156 -2.99 -0.44 2.68
C ILE A 156 -1.74 -1.24 3.03
N ALA A 157 -1.88 -2.14 3.99
CA ALA A 157 -0.89 -3.12 4.38
C ALA A 157 -1.05 -4.41 3.57
N ALA A 158 0.05 -5.18 3.46
CA ALA A 158 0.08 -6.42 2.70
C ALA A 158 -0.86 -7.50 3.23
N ASP A 159 -1.34 -7.40 4.46
CA ASP A 159 -2.33 -8.33 5.04
C ASP A 159 -3.78 -7.88 4.83
N GLY A 160 -4.02 -6.97 3.87
CA GLY A 160 -5.35 -6.54 3.44
C GLY A 160 -6.04 -5.56 4.38
N LEU A 161 -5.38 -5.12 5.45
CA LEU A 161 -5.86 -4.01 6.28
C LEU A 161 -5.51 -2.68 5.63
N GLY A 162 -6.40 -1.70 5.78
CA GLY A 162 -6.10 -0.35 5.35
C GLY A 162 -7.01 0.69 5.98
N LYS A 163 -6.71 1.94 5.65
CA LYS A 163 -7.39 3.09 6.21
C LYS A 163 -7.23 4.32 5.33
N ARG A 164 -8.19 5.23 5.47
CA ARG A 164 -8.01 6.64 5.12
C ARG A 164 -7.58 7.43 6.34
N SER A 165 -6.64 8.34 6.18
CA SER A 165 -6.25 9.30 7.21
C SER A 165 -6.22 10.70 6.61
N SER A 166 -6.69 11.70 7.36
CA SER A 166 -6.67 13.10 6.93
C SER A 166 -5.25 13.56 6.62
N ALA A 167 -5.06 14.35 5.56
CA ALA A 167 -3.76 14.94 5.24
C ALA A 167 -3.26 15.87 6.37
N TYR A 168 -4.18 16.47 7.14
CA TYR A 168 -3.84 17.32 8.29
C TYR A 168 -3.07 16.57 9.37
N GLU A 169 -3.31 15.28 9.54
CA GLU A 169 -2.59 14.44 10.49
C GLU A 169 -1.07 14.34 10.18
N TYR A 170 -0.69 14.57 8.93
CA TYR A 170 0.71 14.49 8.50
C TYR A 170 1.37 15.85 8.68
N ARG A 171 1.92 16.09 9.88
CA ARG A 171 2.64 17.34 10.15
C ARG A 171 3.78 17.57 9.16
N ILE A 172 3.93 18.82 8.72
CA ILE A 172 5.06 19.24 7.90
C ILE A 172 6.33 19.20 8.75
N ALA A 173 7.39 18.56 8.24
CA ALA A 173 8.68 18.43 8.89
C ALA A 173 9.81 18.84 7.94
N GLY A 174 11.02 18.97 8.47
CA GLY A 174 12.22 19.17 7.65
C GLY A 174 12.54 17.94 6.82
N ARG A 175 12.77 18.13 5.51
CA ARG A 175 13.23 17.08 4.60
C ARG A 175 14.47 16.37 5.15
N GLY A 176 14.54 15.05 4.96
CA GLY A 176 15.68 14.22 5.36
C GLY A 176 15.63 13.74 6.82
N GLY A 177 14.58 14.09 7.56
CA GLY A 177 14.27 13.50 8.87
C GLY A 177 13.80 12.05 8.78
N GLN A 178 13.61 11.42 9.94
CA GLN A 178 13.13 10.03 10.04
C GLN A 178 11.62 9.86 9.83
N GLY A 179 10.87 10.97 9.79
CA GLY A 179 9.42 10.92 9.65
C GLY A 179 8.67 10.52 10.92
N ILE A 180 7.39 10.20 10.75
CA ILE A 180 6.43 9.78 11.78
C ILE A 180 5.77 8.46 11.36
N ALA A 181 5.03 7.81 12.28
CA ALA A 181 4.26 6.62 11.95
C ALA A 181 3.12 6.95 10.97
N ASN A 182 2.98 6.14 9.92
CA ASN A 182 1.92 6.22 8.91
C ASN A 182 0.83 5.15 9.09
N ILE A 183 1.17 4.01 9.68
CA ILE A 183 0.26 2.90 9.97
C ILE A 183 0.91 1.99 11.01
N ASP A 184 0.10 1.39 11.88
CA ASP A 184 0.58 0.32 12.75
C ASP A 184 0.57 -1.02 12.00
N LEU A 185 1.77 -1.60 11.84
CA LEU A 185 1.99 -2.86 11.13
C LEU A 185 2.14 -4.07 12.08
N ALA A 186 1.95 -3.89 13.39
CA ALA A 186 2.03 -4.99 14.35
C ALA A 186 0.82 -5.93 14.24
N ARG A 187 1.06 -7.25 14.13
CA ARG A 187 0.04 -8.30 14.24
C ARG A 187 0.56 -9.45 15.11
N GLY A 188 0.37 -9.34 16.42
CA GLY A 188 0.93 -10.32 17.36
C GLY A 188 2.45 -10.40 17.21
N LYS A 189 2.98 -11.58 16.87
CA LYS A 189 4.43 -11.80 16.65
C LYS A 189 4.91 -11.56 15.21
N LYS A 190 3.99 -11.44 14.23
CA LYS A 190 4.33 -11.21 12.81
C LYS A 190 4.22 -9.72 12.50
N LYS A 191 5.15 -9.19 11.69
CA LYS A 191 5.06 -7.85 11.13
C LYS A 191 4.64 -7.96 9.67
N THR A 192 3.69 -7.12 9.27
CA THR A 192 3.35 -6.90 7.87
C THR A 192 4.12 -5.66 7.36
N HIS A 193 3.85 -5.23 6.13
CA HIS A 193 4.44 -4.05 5.50
C HIS A 193 3.40 -3.27 4.71
N VAL A 194 3.74 -2.04 4.34
CA VAL A 194 2.87 -1.20 3.50
C VAL A 194 2.95 -1.70 2.05
N ALA A 195 1.80 -2.08 1.49
CA ALA A 195 1.67 -2.47 0.09
C ALA A 195 1.38 -1.27 -0.82
N ALA A 196 0.59 -0.29 -0.34
CA ALA A 196 0.27 0.91 -1.10
C ALA A 196 -0.03 2.11 -0.21
N ALA A 197 0.33 3.31 -0.69
CA ALA A 197 -0.10 4.57 -0.10
C ALA A 197 -0.26 5.68 -1.16
N PHE A 198 -1.43 6.30 -1.24
CA PHE A 198 -1.70 7.38 -2.20
C PHE A 198 -2.91 8.21 -1.77
N THR A 199 -3.03 9.43 -2.32
CA THR A 199 -4.20 10.29 -2.10
C THR A 199 -5.43 9.76 -2.83
N VAL A 200 -6.60 9.94 -2.21
CA VAL A 200 -7.87 9.48 -2.75
C VAL A 200 -8.95 10.55 -2.59
N LEU A 201 -9.92 10.53 -3.52
CA LEU A 201 -11.19 11.23 -3.41
C LEU A 201 -12.28 10.25 -2.97
N ASP A 202 -13.38 10.75 -2.43
CA ASP A 202 -14.50 9.90 -2.00
C ASP A 202 -15.16 9.16 -3.17
N SER A 203 -15.07 9.71 -4.39
CA SER A 203 -15.57 9.10 -5.63
C SER A 203 -14.61 8.06 -6.24
N ASP A 204 -13.39 7.92 -5.70
CA ASP A 204 -12.43 6.95 -6.23
C ASP A 204 -12.86 5.52 -5.87
N GLN A 205 -12.41 4.55 -6.67
CA GLN A 205 -12.44 3.13 -6.33
C GLN A 205 -11.02 2.56 -6.38
N ILE A 206 -10.82 1.39 -5.78
CA ILE A 206 -9.57 0.64 -5.87
C ILE A 206 -9.82 -0.78 -6.33
N VAL A 207 -8.83 -1.33 -7.01
CA VAL A 207 -8.68 -2.76 -7.29
C VAL A 207 -7.42 -3.24 -6.59
N MET A 208 -7.53 -4.27 -5.77
CA MET A 208 -6.40 -4.91 -5.11
C MET A 208 -6.24 -6.33 -5.62
N VAL A 209 -4.99 -6.77 -5.73
CA VAL A 209 -4.62 -8.11 -6.20
C VAL A 209 -3.67 -8.75 -5.19
N SER A 210 -3.91 -10.01 -4.84
CA SER A 210 -3.00 -10.80 -4.00
C SER A 210 -2.03 -11.66 -4.80
N ASP A 211 -1.00 -12.19 -4.13
CA ASP A 211 -0.06 -13.15 -4.69
C ASP A 211 -0.69 -14.51 -5.03
N SER A 212 -1.85 -14.84 -4.47
CA SER A 212 -2.63 -16.03 -4.84
C SER A 212 -3.52 -15.84 -6.08
N GLY A 213 -3.60 -14.61 -6.60
CA GLY A 213 -4.41 -14.26 -7.77
C GLY A 213 -5.83 -13.82 -7.47
N GLN A 214 -6.20 -13.61 -6.20
CA GLN A 214 -7.49 -13.04 -5.85
C GLN A 214 -7.54 -11.54 -6.13
N ILE A 215 -8.69 -11.08 -6.62
CA ILE A 215 -8.94 -9.68 -6.97
C ILE A 215 -10.13 -9.17 -6.17
N ILE A 216 -10.03 -7.97 -5.63
CA ILE A 216 -11.14 -7.27 -4.96
C ILE A 216 -11.24 -5.83 -5.45
N ARG A 217 -12.46 -5.41 -5.77
CA ARG A 217 -12.81 -4.02 -6.09
C ARG A 217 -13.57 -3.41 -4.92
N CYS A 218 -13.15 -2.23 -4.47
CA CYS A 218 -13.73 -1.56 -3.30
C CYS A 218 -13.84 -0.05 -3.55
N SER A 219 -15.01 0.51 -3.26
CA SER A 219 -15.21 1.97 -3.25
C SER A 219 -14.49 2.59 -2.05
N ILE A 220 -13.82 3.73 -2.27
CA ILE A 220 -13.01 4.38 -1.23
C ILE A 220 -13.86 4.84 -0.04
N ASP A 221 -15.09 5.28 -0.28
CA ASP A 221 -16.06 5.72 0.74
C ASP A 221 -16.37 4.63 1.79
N LYS A 222 -16.26 3.35 1.44
CA LYS A 222 -16.45 2.19 2.35
C LYS A 222 -15.26 1.94 3.28
N ILE A 223 -14.08 2.52 3.01
CA ILE A 223 -12.88 2.31 3.82
C ILE A 223 -12.86 3.31 4.97
N SER A 224 -12.70 2.83 6.21
CA SER A 224 -12.78 3.70 7.40
C SER A 224 -11.76 4.83 7.40
N ILE A 225 -12.20 6.01 7.85
CA ILE A 225 -11.34 7.15 8.17
C ILE A 225 -10.92 7.05 9.64
N VAL A 226 -9.64 6.86 9.88
CA VAL A 226 -9.06 6.71 11.23
C VAL A 226 -7.66 7.34 11.29
N GLY A 227 -7.17 7.54 12.52
CA GLY A 227 -5.87 8.15 12.78
C GLY A 227 -4.72 7.45 12.08
N ARG A 228 -3.68 8.20 11.70
CA ARG A 228 -2.53 7.68 10.95
C ARG A 228 -1.81 6.53 11.66
N SER A 229 -1.65 6.59 12.98
CA SER A 229 -0.96 5.55 13.73
C SER A 229 -1.83 4.34 14.01
N SER A 230 -3.10 4.34 13.59
CA SER A 230 -3.94 3.15 13.69
C SER A 230 -3.56 2.12 12.65
N ARG A 231 -4.02 0.89 12.87
CA ARG A 231 -3.85 -0.24 11.95
C ARG A 231 -4.87 -0.27 10.81
N GLY A 232 -5.98 0.48 10.96
CA GLY A 232 -7.08 0.48 9.99
C GLY A 232 -8.07 -0.67 10.19
N VAL A 233 -8.85 -0.95 9.14
CA VAL A 233 -9.87 -2.01 9.11
C VAL A 233 -9.53 -3.02 8.02
N SER A 234 -10.12 -4.22 8.11
CA SER A 234 -10.00 -5.19 7.01
C SER A 234 -10.73 -4.66 5.78
N ILE A 235 -10.02 -4.51 4.67
CA ILE A 235 -10.58 -4.21 3.35
C ILE A 235 -10.64 -5.50 2.54
N PHE A 236 -9.62 -6.35 2.70
CA PHE A 236 -9.52 -7.64 2.04
C PHE A 236 -9.06 -8.69 3.05
N ASN A 237 -9.85 -9.74 3.22
CA ASN A 237 -9.48 -10.87 4.07
C ASN A 237 -8.54 -11.80 3.29
N THR A 238 -7.24 -11.58 3.41
CA THR A 238 -6.23 -12.49 2.85
C THR A 238 -6.21 -13.79 3.65
N ALA A 239 -6.06 -14.92 2.96
CA ALA A 239 -5.80 -16.21 3.57
C ALA A 239 -4.45 -16.22 4.32
N ASP A 240 -4.20 -17.28 5.09
CA ASP A 240 -2.94 -17.41 5.82
C ASP A 240 -1.75 -17.52 4.85
N GLY A 241 -0.85 -16.54 4.93
CA GLY A 241 0.34 -16.47 4.08
C GLY A 241 0.14 -15.69 2.78
N GLU A 242 -1.11 -15.45 2.37
CA GLU A 242 -1.47 -14.63 1.22
C GLU A 242 -1.24 -13.14 1.52
N GLN A 243 -0.77 -12.40 0.51
CA GLN A 243 -0.46 -10.98 0.65
C GLN A 243 -1.00 -10.17 -0.53
N VAL A 244 -1.45 -8.95 -0.24
CA VAL A 244 -1.74 -7.93 -1.24
C VAL A 244 -0.42 -7.48 -1.87
N VAL A 245 -0.27 -7.69 -3.18
CA VAL A 245 0.93 -7.34 -3.95
C VAL A 245 0.74 -6.13 -4.85
N SER A 246 -0.50 -5.77 -5.16
CA SER A 246 -0.80 -4.62 -6.02
C SER A 246 -2.10 -3.94 -5.63
N VAL A 247 -2.10 -2.62 -5.70
CA VAL A 247 -3.30 -1.78 -5.51
C VAL A 247 -3.32 -0.72 -6.60
N SER A 248 -4.39 -0.72 -7.40
CA SER A 248 -4.64 0.27 -8.44
C SER A 248 -5.83 1.15 -8.05
N ARG A 249 -5.73 2.44 -8.36
CA ARG A 249 -6.78 3.43 -8.13
C ARG A 249 -7.51 3.70 -9.44
N LEU A 250 -8.83 3.61 -9.42
CA LEU A 250 -9.74 3.98 -10.51
C LEU A 250 -10.41 5.31 -10.16
N ARG A 251 -10.36 6.27 -11.08
CA ARG A 251 -11.04 7.57 -10.96
C ARG A 251 -12.19 7.63 -11.96
N ASP A 252 -13.20 8.43 -11.64
CA ASP A 252 -14.29 8.77 -12.56
C ASP A 252 -15.08 7.56 -13.09
N VAL A 253 -15.21 6.52 -12.26
CA VAL A 253 -15.91 5.25 -12.58
C VAL A 253 -17.43 5.37 -12.61
N ASN A 254 -17.98 6.59 -12.68
CA ASN A 254 -19.41 6.86 -12.75
C ASN A 254 -19.89 7.18 -14.18
N GLY A 255 -19.12 6.81 -15.20
CA GLY A 255 -19.54 6.81 -16.59
C GLY A 255 -19.57 5.38 -17.12
N ASP A 256 -20.78 4.91 -17.46
CA ASP A 256 -21.08 3.73 -18.28
C ASP A 256 -20.84 2.34 -17.68
N ASP A 257 -21.48 2.02 -16.54
CA ASP A 257 -21.70 0.62 -16.10
C ASP A 257 -23.22 0.27 -16.06
N GLU A 258 -23.97 0.68 -17.10
CA GLU A 258 -25.15 -0.07 -17.56
C GLU A 258 -24.73 -0.85 -18.81
N GLU A 259 -23.97 -1.93 -18.65
CA GLU A 259 -23.91 -2.98 -19.68
C GLU A 259 -24.21 -4.33 -19.04
N GLY A 260 -25.16 -5.01 -19.69
CA GLY A 260 -25.93 -6.11 -19.18
C GLY A 260 -25.12 -7.39 -19.08
N ASP A 261 -25.42 -8.13 -18.02
CA ASP A 261 -25.02 -9.51 -17.84
C ASP A 261 -25.90 -10.39 -18.75
N GLU A 262 -25.64 -10.37 -20.06
CA GLU A 262 -26.10 -11.43 -20.95
C GLU A 262 -25.17 -12.63 -20.77
N ALA A 263 -25.60 -13.55 -19.91
CA ALA A 263 -25.01 -14.87 -19.80
C ALA A 263 -25.18 -15.60 -21.15
N GLU A 264 -24.09 -15.74 -21.91
CA GLU A 264 -24.04 -16.69 -23.02
C GLU A 264 -24.08 -18.12 -22.46
N GLU A 265 -25.19 -18.81 -22.69
CA GLU A 265 -25.31 -20.26 -22.53
C GLU A 265 -24.37 -20.96 -23.50
N VAL A 266 -23.35 -21.64 -22.96
CA VAL A 266 -22.45 -22.47 -23.75
C VAL A 266 -23.14 -23.82 -24.01
N GLU A 267 -23.74 -23.97 -25.19
CA GLU A 267 -24.23 -25.26 -25.69
C GLU A 267 -23.06 -26.26 -25.80
N ASN A 268 -23.22 -27.37 -25.11
CA ASN A 268 -22.27 -28.48 -25.04
C ASN A 268 -22.35 -29.32 -26.33
N GLY A 269 -21.54 -28.98 -27.33
CA GLY A 269 -21.36 -29.79 -28.54
C GLY A 269 -20.20 -30.78 -28.40
N GLY A 270 -20.47 -31.98 -27.87
CA GLY A 270 -19.52 -33.10 -27.90
C GLY A 270 -19.47 -33.76 -29.29
N PRO A 271 -18.30 -34.23 -29.76
CA PRO A 271 -18.25 -35.13 -30.91
C PRO A 271 -18.38 -36.60 -30.47
N GLU A 272 -19.28 -37.29 -31.17
CA GLU A 272 -19.50 -38.74 -31.15
C GLU A 272 -18.24 -39.52 -31.53
N ALA A 273 -17.99 -40.62 -30.82
CA ALA A 273 -17.13 -41.69 -31.30
C ALA A 273 -17.84 -43.04 -31.06
N GLU A 274 -18.12 -43.71 -32.17
CA GLU A 274 -18.79 -45.00 -32.27
C GLU A 274 -17.94 -46.14 -31.66
N ALA A 275 -18.61 -47.05 -30.92
CA ALA A 275 -18.14 -48.39 -30.59
C ALA A 275 -18.72 -49.36 -31.65
N ALA A 276 -18.17 -50.53 -32.03
CA ALA A 276 -17.37 -51.60 -31.40
C ALA A 276 -16.94 -52.59 -32.56
N PRO A 277 -16.60 -53.91 -32.40
CA PRO A 277 -16.41 -54.76 -31.21
C PRO A 277 -15.27 -55.85 -31.29
N GLN A 278 -15.22 -56.73 -30.27
CA GLN A 278 -14.61 -58.09 -30.15
C GLN A 278 -13.12 -58.19 -29.78
N GLY A 279 -12.61 -59.09 -28.92
CA GLY A 279 -13.19 -60.21 -28.17
C GLY A 279 -12.09 -60.94 -27.34
N ASN A 280 -12.55 -61.61 -26.28
CA ASN A 280 -12.01 -62.68 -25.39
C ASN A 280 -10.53 -63.15 -25.36
N GLU A 281 -10.18 -63.58 -24.13
CA GLU A 281 -9.38 -64.77 -23.70
C GLU A 281 -7.98 -64.60 -23.04
N GLU A 282 -7.98 -64.95 -21.74
CA GLU A 282 -7.07 -65.81 -20.93
C GLU A 282 -5.53 -65.74 -21.09
N GLY A 283 -4.83 -65.68 -19.95
CA GLY A 283 -3.38 -65.93 -19.91
C GLY A 283 -2.69 -65.55 -18.59
N GLU A 284 -2.62 -66.53 -17.70
CA GLU A 284 -1.67 -66.82 -16.61
C GLU A 284 -0.40 -65.97 -16.34
N GLU A 285 -0.10 -65.92 -15.04
CA GLU A 285 1.20 -66.09 -14.37
C GLU A 285 2.20 -64.93 -14.14
N GLU A 286 2.87 -65.10 -12.99
CA GLU A 286 3.65 -64.21 -12.13
C GLU A 286 4.97 -63.69 -12.74
N PRO A 287 5.57 -62.63 -12.15
CA PRO A 287 6.93 -62.21 -12.48
C PRO A 287 7.98 -63.09 -11.77
N PRO A 288 9.14 -63.37 -12.41
CA PRO A 288 10.21 -64.13 -11.77
C PRO A 288 11.12 -63.25 -10.90
N GLU A 289 11.50 -63.79 -9.75
CA GLU A 289 12.73 -63.48 -9.01
C GLU A 289 13.94 -64.16 -9.67
N VAL A 290 15.11 -63.50 -9.69
CA VAL A 290 16.40 -64.20 -9.65
C VAL A 290 17.44 -63.39 -8.86
N ASP A 291 18.07 -64.13 -7.95
CA ASP A 291 19.10 -63.79 -6.96
C ASP A 291 20.46 -63.33 -7.50
N GLY A 292 21.28 -62.78 -6.59
CA GLY A 292 22.74 -62.69 -6.77
C GLY A 292 23.47 -62.05 -5.59
N ALA A 293 23.81 -62.85 -4.58
CA ALA A 293 24.55 -62.50 -3.37
C ALA A 293 26.03 -62.10 -3.61
N GLY A 294 26.58 -61.34 -2.65
CA GLY A 294 28.01 -61.07 -2.51
C GLY A 294 28.31 -60.33 -1.20
N GLU A 295 28.52 -61.08 -0.13
CA GLU A 295 28.93 -60.63 1.21
C GLU A 295 30.43 -60.29 1.29
N ALA A 296 30.78 -59.46 2.29
CA ALA A 296 31.90 -59.56 3.25
C ALA A 296 32.41 -58.15 3.61
N GLU A 297 32.09 -57.64 4.81
CA GLU A 297 32.95 -57.63 6.01
C GLU A 297 34.23 -56.81 5.82
N GLY A 298 34.67 -55.89 6.68
CA GLY A 298 34.38 -55.41 8.04
C GLY A 298 35.44 -54.31 8.27
N ASP A 299 35.68 -53.68 9.41
CA ASP A 299 35.19 -53.72 10.78
C ASP A 299 35.79 -52.43 11.40
N LYS A 300 35.02 -51.75 12.27
CA LYS A 300 35.40 -51.02 13.50
C LYS A 300 36.60 -50.04 13.53
N ALA A 301 36.72 -49.08 14.44
CA ALA A 301 35.88 -48.39 15.42
C ALA A 301 36.82 -47.47 16.23
N GLY A 302 36.23 -46.48 16.90
CA GLY A 302 36.76 -45.90 18.14
C GLY A 302 37.61 -44.64 17.94
N GLY A 303 37.41 -43.54 18.66
CA GLY A 303 36.59 -43.31 19.85
C GLY A 303 37.34 -42.36 20.81
N GLY A 304 36.58 -41.56 21.58
CA GLY A 304 37.02 -40.74 22.73
C GLY A 304 37.45 -39.32 22.38
N GLU A 305 36.75 -38.25 22.78
CA GLU A 305 36.66 -37.66 24.16
C GLU A 305 38.05 -37.18 24.64
N GLU A 306 38.28 -36.01 25.22
CA GLU A 306 37.53 -35.35 26.29
C GLU A 306 38.12 -33.93 26.56
N GLU A 307 37.28 -33.09 27.17
CA GLU A 307 37.48 -31.94 28.07
C GLU A 307 38.79 -31.10 28.18
N THR A 308 38.50 -29.80 28.35
CA THR A 308 39.21 -28.71 29.06
C THR A 308 39.90 -29.13 30.36
N PRO A 309 40.90 -28.36 30.85
CA PRO A 309 40.64 -27.11 31.59
C PRO A 309 41.12 -25.83 30.90
#